data_AF-A0A135ZFJ8-F1
#
_entry.id   AF-A0A135ZFJ8-F1
#
_cell.length_a   1.000
_cell.length_b   1.000
_cell.length_c   1.000
_cell.angle_alpha   90.00
_cell.angle_beta   90.00
_cell.angle_gamma   90.00
#
_symmetry.space_group_name_H-M   'P 1'
#
loop_
_entity.id
_entity.type
_entity.pdbx_description
1 polymer ?
#
loop_
_entity_poly.entity_id
_entity_poly.type
_entity_poly.pdbx_seq_one_letter_code
_entity_poly.pdbx_strand_id
1 'polypeptide(L)'
;MWIVLLVNVIVAAVAVIFGFQNRVETLNLFNAGIVFITFGIVLLLGAIPVYQDFSTSSILMFIAGILIIVRIIMLAVSLITKVPRTVNLQDIAISLMIAAVCLIYFMHGLNLSLSNLVVPELALIIGIILFYFKRKRQ
;
A
#
# COMPACT_ATOMS: atom_id res chain seq x y z
N MET A 1 -5.59 9.24 17.27
CA MET A 1 -5.47 8.74 15.88
C MET A 1 -4.81 9.76 14.95
N TRP A 2 -5.18 11.04 15.03
CA TRP A 2 -4.61 12.13 14.22
C TRP A 2 -3.08 12.25 14.26
N ILE A 3 -2.46 12.10 15.44
CA ILE A 3 -0.99 12.17 15.57
C ILE A 3 -0.31 11.02 14.81
N VAL A 4 -0.82 9.80 14.95
CA VAL A 4 -0.30 8.61 14.25
C VAL A 4 -0.50 8.76 12.74
N LEU A 5 -1.66 9.25 12.31
CA LEU A 5 -1.92 9.57 10.91
C LEU A 5 -0.92 10.61 10.37
N LEU A 6 -0.71 11.71 11.09
CA LEU A 6 0.25 12.76 10.69
C LEU A 6 1.66 12.21 10.55
N VAL A 7 2.13 11.42 11.52
CA VAL A 7 3.46 10.81 11.46
C VAL A 7 3.58 9.90 10.23
N ASN A 8 2.59 9.02 10.01
CA ASN A 8 2.64 8.08 8.89
C ASN A 8 2.53 8.78 7.53
N VAL A 9 1.75 9.87 7.43
CA VAL A 9 1.70 10.74 6.26
C VAL A 9 3.06 11.37 5.97
N ILE A 10 3.73 11.93 6.99
CA ILE A 10 5.05 12.54 6.83
C ILE A 10 6.06 11.50 6.36
N VAL A 11 6.09 10.32 6.99
CA VAL A 11 7.01 9.23 6.61
C VAL A 11 6.77 8.78 5.17
N ALA A 12 5.51 8.56 4.78
CA ALA A 12 5.15 8.18 3.43
C ALA A 12 5.52 9.28 2.42
N ALA A 13 5.26 10.54 2.73
CA ALA A 13 5.60 11.68 1.86
C ALA A 13 7.11 11.80 1.63
N VAL A 14 7.90 11.66 2.69
CA VAL A 14 9.38 11.65 2.59
C VAL A 14 9.84 10.50 1.69
N ALA A 15 9.31 9.29 1.89
CA ALA A 15 9.69 8.13 1.09
C ALA A 15 9.29 8.27 -0.40
N VAL A 16 8.14 8.89 -0.69
CA VAL A 16 7.73 9.22 -2.06
C VAL A 16 8.69 10.22 -2.69
N ILE A 17 8.99 11.34 -2.01
CA ILE A 17 9.89 12.38 -2.56
C ILE A 17 11.27 11.79 -2.88
N PHE A 18 11.89 11.10 -1.92
CA PHE A 18 13.17 10.41 -2.15
C PHE A 18 13.06 9.31 -3.20
N GLY A 19 11.90 8.68 -3.32
CA GLY A 19 11.66 7.60 -4.27
C GLY A 19 11.55 8.04 -5.72
N PHE A 20 11.05 9.26 -5.95
CA PHE A 20 10.92 9.85 -7.28
C PHE A 20 12.17 10.61 -7.74
N GLN A 21 12.99 11.14 -6.82
CA GLN A 21 14.19 11.93 -7.18
C GLN A 21 15.21 11.18 -8.05
N ASN A 22 15.25 9.84 -8.01
CA ASN A 22 16.23 9.02 -8.73
C ASN A 22 15.61 8.08 -9.78
N ARG A 23 14.42 8.37 -10.31
CA ARG A 23 13.73 7.48 -11.27
C ARG A 23 13.74 7.99 -12.70
N VAL A 24 14.11 7.09 -13.62
CA VAL A 24 13.63 7.12 -14.99
C VAL A 24 12.30 6.35 -14.99
N GLU A 25 11.18 7.04 -15.24
CA GLU A 25 9.85 6.44 -15.19
C GLU A 25 9.63 5.45 -16.35
N THR A 26 9.98 4.19 -16.15
CA THR A 26 9.53 3.11 -17.03
C THR A 26 8.19 2.60 -16.51
N LEU A 27 7.09 3.07 -17.08
CA LEU A 27 5.74 2.59 -16.76
C LEU A 27 5.61 1.11 -17.13
N ASN A 28 5.83 0.24 -16.14
CA ASN A 28 5.68 -1.20 -16.31
C ASN A 28 4.33 -1.65 -15.75
N LEU A 29 3.42 -2.05 -16.65
CA LEU A 29 2.09 -2.58 -16.32
C LEU A 29 2.15 -3.81 -15.39
N PHE A 30 3.19 -4.64 -15.52
CA PHE A 30 3.40 -5.78 -14.62
C PHE A 30 3.68 -5.33 -13.18
N ASN A 31 4.59 -4.35 -13.04
CA ASN A 31 4.95 -3.78 -11.75
C ASN A 31 3.76 -3.05 -11.12
N ALA A 32 3.01 -2.28 -11.92
CA ALA A 32 1.78 -1.64 -11.46
C ALA A 32 0.78 -2.69 -10.93
N GLY A 33 0.57 -3.80 -11.66
CA GLY A 33 -0.26 -4.91 -11.19
C GLY A 33 0.18 -5.48 -9.83
N ILE A 34 1.49 -5.57 -9.57
CA ILE A 34 2.01 -6.00 -8.26
C ILE A 34 1.80 -4.92 -7.19
N VAL A 35 2.01 -3.65 -7.51
CA VAL A 35 1.72 -2.54 -6.58
C VAL A 35 0.26 -2.57 -6.12
N PHE A 36 -0.67 -2.79 -7.06
CA PHE A 36 -2.10 -2.90 -6.76
C PHE A 36 -2.46 -4.15 -5.95
N ILE A 37 -1.78 -5.30 -6.15
CA ILE A 37 -2.04 -6.48 -5.32
C ILE A 37 -1.61 -6.23 -3.88
N THR A 38 -0.41 -5.68 -3.68
CA THR A 38 0.12 -5.43 -2.34
C THR A 38 -0.79 -4.46 -1.60
N PHE A 39 -1.22 -3.38 -2.26
CA PHE A 39 -2.14 -2.41 -1.68
C PHE A 39 -3.48 -3.03 -1.29
N GLY A 40 -4.09 -3.81 -2.19
CA GLY A 40 -5.37 -4.48 -1.94
C GLY A 40 -5.31 -5.50 -0.80
N ILE A 41 -4.23 -6.27 -0.70
CA ILE A 41 -4.02 -7.24 0.39
C ILE A 41 -3.91 -6.51 1.74
N VAL A 42 -3.13 -5.43 1.80
CA VAL A 42 -2.98 -4.65 3.04
C VAL A 42 -4.33 -4.09 3.48
N LEU A 43 -5.14 -3.57 2.57
CA LEU A 43 -6.51 -3.13 2.87
C LEU A 43 -7.40 -4.25 3.42
N LEU A 44 -7.37 -5.44 2.81
CA LEU A 44 -8.13 -6.59 3.30
C LEU A 44 -7.71 -7.02 4.70
N LEU A 45 -6.41 -7.06 4.97
CA LEU A 45 -5.89 -7.37 6.30
C LEU A 45 -6.33 -6.31 7.32
N GLY A 46 -6.37 -5.04 6.92
CA GLY A 46 -6.87 -3.95 7.76
C GLY A 46 -8.38 -3.99 8.02
N ALA A 47 -9.16 -4.70 7.21
CA ALA A 47 -10.57 -4.90 7.44
C ALA A 47 -10.88 -5.92 8.55
N ILE A 48 -9.95 -6.85 8.83
CA ILE A 48 -10.12 -7.89 9.87
C ILE A 48 -10.35 -7.28 11.28
N PRO A 49 -9.47 -6.39 11.80
CA PRO A 49 -9.65 -5.86 13.15
C PRO A 49 -10.88 -4.94 13.27
N VAL A 50 -11.38 -4.42 12.14
CA VAL A 50 -12.50 -3.49 12.05
C VAL A 50 -13.80 -4.19 11.63
N TYR A 51 -13.80 -5.53 11.55
CA TYR A 51 -14.94 -6.29 11.05
C TYR A 51 -16.25 -6.04 11.81
N GLN A 52 -16.15 -5.64 13.08
CA GLN A 52 -17.30 -5.31 13.92
C GLN A 52 -18.01 -4.01 13.48
N ASP A 53 -17.31 -3.08 12.85
CA ASP A 53 -17.87 -1.86 12.28
C ASP A 53 -18.21 -2.08 10.81
N PHE A 54 -19.47 -2.43 10.54
CA PHE A 54 -19.95 -2.77 9.20
C PHE A 54 -19.66 -1.66 8.18
N SER A 55 -19.84 -0.38 8.54
CA SER A 55 -19.60 0.75 7.65
C SER A 55 -18.14 0.83 7.20
N THR A 56 -17.20 0.78 8.15
CA THR A 56 -15.77 0.91 7.85
C THR A 56 -15.24 -0.35 7.16
N SER A 57 -15.57 -1.53 7.68
CA SER A 57 -15.18 -2.81 7.09
C SER A 57 -15.66 -2.95 5.64
N SER A 58 -16.91 -2.59 5.35
CA SER A 58 -17.48 -2.67 3.99
C SER A 58 -16.78 -1.74 3.01
N ILE A 59 -16.42 -0.52 3.43
CA ILE A 59 -15.65 0.42 2.59
C ILE A 59 -14.27 -0.16 2.27
N LEU A 60 -13.55 -0.68 3.27
CA LEU A 60 -12.24 -1.28 3.06
C LEU A 60 -12.31 -2.48 2.11
N MET A 61 -13.26 -3.40 2.33
CA MET A 61 -13.46 -4.57 1.47
C MET A 61 -13.85 -4.18 0.05
N PHE A 62 -14.70 -3.16 -0.13
CA PHE A 62 -15.11 -2.67 -1.44
C PHE A 62 -13.93 -2.06 -2.22
N ILE A 63 -13.15 -1.18 -1.58
CA ILE A 63 -11.96 -0.59 -2.18
C ILE A 63 -10.95 -1.68 -2.53
N ALA A 64 -10.70 -2.62 -1.62
CA ALA A 64 -9.80 -3.72 -1.87
C ALA A 64 -10.28 -4.60 -3.04
N GLY A 65 -11.58 -4.86 -3.14
CA GLY A 65 -12.20 -5.57 -4.25
C GLY A 65 -11.95 -4.89 -5.60
N ILE A 66 -12.17 -3.57 -5.68
CA ILE A 66 -11.88 -2.79 -6.90
C ILE A 66 -10.40 -2.91 -7.27
N LEU A 67 -9.49 -2.77 -6.30
CA LEU A 67 -8.05 -2.86 -6.56
C LEU A 67 -7.63 -4.24 -7.04
N ILE A 68 -8.24 -5.31 -6.52
CA ILE A 68 -8.02 -6.67 -7.00
C ILE A 68 -8.47 -6.83 -8.45
N ILE A 69 -9.65 -6.29 -8.81
CA ILE A 69 -10.17 -6.33 -10.18
C ILE A 69 -9.21 -5.58 -11.11
N VAL A 70 -8.84 -4.36 -10.75
CA VAL A 70 -7.89 -3.53 -11.50
C VAL A 70 -6.56 -4.26 -11.70
N ARG A 71 -6.07 -4.91 -10.65
CA ARG A 71 -4.85 -5.72 -10.70
C ARG A 71 -4.97 -6.91 -11.66
N ILE A 72 -6.10 -7.61 -11.68
CA ILE A 72 -6.34 -8.71 -12.63
C ILE A 72 -6.26 -8.19 -14.07
N ILE A 73 -6.90 -7.05 -14.35
CA ILE A 73 -6.89 -6.42 -15.68
C ILE A 73 -5.44 -6.06 -16.07
N MET A 74 -4.68 -5.39 -15.20
CA MET A 74 -3.30 -5.00 -15.52
C MET A 74 -2.38 -6.19 -15.75
N LEU A 75 -2.50 -7.26 -14.95
CA LEU A 75 -1.72 -8.46 -15.15
C LEU A 75 -2.10 -9.19 -16.45
N ALA A 76 -3.40 -9.25 -16.79
CA ALA A 76 -3.85 -9.81 -18.05
C ALA A 76 -3.29 -9.02 -19.25
N VAL A 77 -3.39 -7.70 -19.23
CA VAL A 77 -2.82 -6.84 -20.29
C VAL A 77 -1.32 -6.98 -20.37
N SER A 78 -0.62 -7.07 -19.23
CA SER A 78 0.83 -7.27 -19.19
C SER A 78 1.26 -8.62 -19.80
N LEU A 79 0.46 -9.68 -19.61
CA LEU A 79 0.71 -10.99 -20.24
C LEU A 79 0.55 -10.92 -21.76
N ILE A 80 -0.46 -10.19 -22.24
CA ILE A 80 -0.73 -10.02 -23.67
C ILE A 80 0.37 -9.20 -24.35
N THR A 81 0.79 -8.10 -23.71
CA THR A 81 1.77 -7.14 -24.24
C THR A 81 3.23 -7.60 -24.11
N LYS A 82 3.47 -8.79 -23.53
CA LYS A 82 4.82 -9.36 -23.27
C LYS A 82 5.79 -8.36 -22.62
N VAL A 83 5.26 -7.47 -21.79
CA VAL A 83 6.08 -6.46 -21.11
C VAL A 83 7.09 -7.15 -20.20
N PRO A 84 8.36 -6.67 -20.14
CA PRO A 84 9.37 -7.25 -19.27
C PRO A 84 8.87 -7.28 -17.82
N ARG A 85 8.95 -8.45 -17.17
CA ARG A 85 8.48 -8.67 -15.80
C ARG A 85 9.47 -8.14 -14.77
N THR A 86 9.79 -6.85 -14.86
CA THR A 86 10.64 -6.18 -13.87
C THR A 86 9.79 -5.71 -12.71
N VAL A 87 10.21 -6.09 -11.50
CA VAL A 87 9.52 -5.71 -10.25
C VAL A 87 10.41 -4.74 -9.51
N ASN A 88 9.89 -3.57 -9.20
CA ASN A 88 10.64 -2.57 -8.47
C ASN A 88 10.20 -2.58 -7.00
N LEU A 89 11.07 -3.13 -6.15
CA LEU A 89 10.84 -3.22 -4.69
C LEU A 89 10.50 -1.86 -4.07
N GLN A 90 10.97 -0.75 -4.64
CA GLN A 90 10.63 0.58 -4.13
C GLN A 90 9.17 0.96 -4.35
N ASP A 91 8.57 0.58 -5.49
CA ASP A 91 7.15 0.88 -5.71
C ASP A 91 6.28 0.07 -4.75
N ILE A 92 6.68 -1.18 -4.48
CA ILE A 92 6.02 -2.02 -3.48
C ILE A 92 6.16 -1.40 -2.09
N ALA A 93 7.35 -0.92 -1.74
CA ALA A 93 7.62 -0.25 -0.47
C ALA A 93 6.73 0.99 -0.27
N ILE A 94 6.69 1.87 -1.28
CA ILE A 94 5.89 3.09 -1.28
C ILE A 94 4.40 2.74 -1.22
N SER A 95 3.95 1.74 -1.99
CA SER A 95 2.58 1.23 -1.94
C SER A 95 2.17 0.80 -0.53
N LEU A 96 3.04 0.06 0.16
CA LEU A 96 2.82 -0.40 1.54
C LEU A 96 2.66 0.78 2.52
N MET A 97 3.51 1.81 2.40
CA MET A 97 3.43 3.00 3.23
C MET A 97 2.17 3.83 2.96
N ILE A 98 1.77 3.98 1.69
CA ILE A 98 0.54 4.69 1.33
C ILE A 98 -0.69 3.89 1.79
N ALA A 99 -0.69 2.57 1.65
CA ALA A 99 -1.77 1.70 2.12
C ALA A 99 -1.96 1.82 3.63
N ALA A 100 -0.87 1.88 4.40
CA ALA A 100 -0.90 2.13 5.84
C ALA A 100 -1.57 3.47 6.19
N VAL A 101 -1.21 4.54 5.48
CA VAL A 101 -1.82 5.86 5.66
C VAL A 101 -3.31 5.83 5.35
N CYS A 102 -3.71 5.20 4.23
CA CYS A 102 -5.12 5.06 3.86
C CYS A 102 -5.91 4.28 4.91
N LEU A 103 -5.37 3.19 5.46
CA LEU A 103 -6.04 2.42 6.51
C LEU A 103 -6.29 3.26 7.76
N ILE A 104 -5.27 3.98 8.24
CA ILE A 104 -5.43 4.85 9.43
C ILE A 104 -6.44 5.95 9.15
N TYR A 105 -6.43 6.49 7.93
CA TYR A 105 -7.43 7.47 7.53
C TYR A 105 -8.84 6.87 7.56
N PHE A 106 -9.09 5.69 6.97
CA PHE A 106 -10.45 5.12 7.01
C PHE A 106 -10.90 4.74 8.42
N MET A 107 -9.97 4.40 9.29
CA MET A 107 -10.26 3.94 10.66
C MET A 107 -10.33 5.09 11.68
N HIS A 108 -10.06 6.34 11.27
CA HIS A 108 -9.89 7.49 12.17
C HIS A 108 -11.09 7.79 13.10
N GLY A 109 -12.29 7.39 12.68
CA GLY A 109 -13.54 7.57 13.42
C GLY A 109 -13.80 6.50 14.48
N LEU A 110 -12.95 5.47 14.59
CA LEU A 110 -13.10 4.37 15.54
C LEU A 110 -12.37 4.65 16.85
N ASN A 111 -12.90 4.12 17.95
CA ASN A 111 -12.22 4.17 19.23
C ASN A 111 -10.85 3.47 19.15
N LEU A 112 -9.85 4.06 19.81
CA LEU A 112 -8.46 3.62 19.81
C LEU A 112 -8.30 2.23 20.44
N SER A 113 -8.45 1.18 19.65
CA SER A 113 -7.99 -0.15 20.00
C SER A 113 -6.61 -0.38 19.37
N LEU A 114 -5.65 -0.90 20.14
CA LEU A 114 -4.32 -1.25 19.61
C LEU A 114 -4.43 -2.24 18.45
N SER A 115 -5.42 -3.12 18.48
CA SER A 115 -5.75 -4.08 17.41
C SER A 115 -5.92 -3.42 16.04
N ASN A 116 -6.57 -2.26 16.01
CA ASN A 116 -6.82 -1.49 14.80
C ASN A 116 -5.55 -0.86 14.22
N LEU A 117 -4.54 -0.57 15.06
CA LEU A 117 -3.28 0.02 14.60
C LEU A 117 -2.22 -1.01 14.18
N VAL A 118 -2.37 -2.29 14.54
CA VAL A 118 -1.35 -3.31 14.25
C VAL A 118 -1.09 -3.42 12.74
N VAL A 119 -2.14 -3.55 11.93
CA VAL A 119 -1.98 -3.79 10.49
C VAL A 119 -1.37 -2.57 9.78
N PRO A 120 -1.85 -1.33 9.99
CA PRO A 120 -1.23 -0.16 9.38
C PRO A 120 0.22 0.07 9.81
N GLU A 121 0.54 -0.10 11.09
CA GLU A 121 1.91 0.12 11.59
C GLU A 121 2.89 -0.93 11.04
N LEU A 122 2.49 -2.20 11.00
CA LEU A 122 3.30 -3.25 10.39
C LEU A 122 3.52 -2.99 8.90
N ALA A 123 2.49 -2.57 8.18
CA ALA A 123 2.59 -2.20 6.77
C ALA A 123 3.60 -1.06 6.56
N LEU A 124 3.57 -0.04 7.41
CA LEU A 124 4.51 1.07 7.35
C LEU A 124 5.95 0.62 7.64
N ILE A 125 6.16 -0.15 8.71
CA ILE A 125 7.49 -0.66 9.10
C ILE A 125 8.08 -1.54 8.00
N ILE A 126 7.31 -2.47 7.45
CA ILE A 126 7.74 -3.34 6.35
C ILE A 126 8.07 -2.49 5.11
N GLY A 127 7.27 -1.47 4.81
CA GLY A 127 7.52 -0.51 3.73
C GLY A 127 8.87 0.21 3.90
N ILE A 128 9.16 0.72 5.10
CA ILE A 128 10.43 1.39 5.40
C ILE A 128 11.62 0.43 5.26
N ILE A 129 11.51 -0.80 5.78
CA ILE A 129 12.57 -1.81 5.69
C ILE A 129 12.88 -2.14 4.23
N LEU A 130 11.85 -2.35 3.40
CA LEU A 130 12.02 -2.59 1.97
C LEU A 130 12.70 -1.39 1.27
N PHE A 131 12.28 -0.17 1.62
CA PHE A 131 12.85 1.06 1.05
C PHE A 131 14.33 1.20 1.39
N TYR A 132 14.72 0.90 2.64
CA TYR A 132 16.10 0.91 3.10
C TYR A 132 16.96 -0.17 2.41
N PHE A 133 16.45 -1.40 2.27
CA PHE A 133 17.17 -2.49 1.63
C PHE A 133 17.51 -2.23 0.17
N LYS A 134 16.61 -1.57 -0.58
CA LYS A 134 16.91 -1.17 -1.96
C LYS A 134 18.04 -0.13 -2.00
N ARG A 135 18.00 0.87 -1.10
CA ARG A 135 19.03 1.92 -1.06
C ARG A 135 20.43 1.35 -0.82
N LYS A 136 20.55 0.25 -0.08
CA LYS A 136 21.82 -0.43 0.18
C LYS A 136 22.36 -1.25 -1.00
N ARG A 137 21.54 -1.49 -2.03
CA ARG A 137 21.88 -2.27 -3.24
C ARG A 137 22.18 -1.39 -4.47
N GLN A 138 21.98 -0.08 -4.39
CA GLN A 138 22.45 0.89 -5.38
C GLN A 138 23.84 1.38 -4.97
#